data_AF-A0A357A5S8-F1
#
_entry.id   AF-A0A357A5S8-F1
#
_cell.length_a   1.000
_cell.length_b   1.000
_cell.length_c   1.000
_cell.angle_alpha   90.00
_cell.angle_beta   90.00
_cell.angle_gamma   90.00
#
_symmetry.space_group_name_H-M   'P 1'
#
loop_
_entity.id
_entity.type
_entity.pdbx_description
1 polymer ?
#
loop_
_entity_poly.entity_id
_entity_poly.type
_entity_poly.pdbx_seq_one_letter_code
_entity_poly.pdbx_strand_id
1 'polypeptide(L)'
;MLMLMHNGLKDLLLLGDYAPGRNIGFVSLETPLPQGLKKFTQSMNYQVGLQLRREYRHIAMGTRALQFPKEVDTIFVFELYNQHLSILLPLLALQALQGKEVLISLHGNQQFAMSSRIKNLGLMYLRTYLNLFKNLKVVTLELDDSVIPEAYRLPPDSMFVIPHPIMSEVEPKLKPGERIPADRRIKIG
;
A
#
# COMPACT_ATOMS: atom_id res chain seq x y z
N MET A 1 -4.94 21.18 17.05
CA MET A 1 -3.87 20.57 16.23
C MET A 1 -4.50 19.41 15.47
N LEU A 2 -4.83 19.63 14.18
CA LEU A 2 -5.48 18.62 13.32
C LEU A 2 -4.55 17.42 13.15
N MET A 3 -4.97 16.23 13.61
CA MET A 3 -4.50 14.99 12.97
C MET A 3 -5.23 14.91 11.63
N LEU A 4 -4.58 15.41 10.58
CA LEU A 4 -4.87 15.00 9.22
C LEU A 4 -4.69 13.48 9.18
N MET A 5 -5.80 12.72 9.23
CA MET A 5 -5.76 11.34 8.75
C MET A 5 -5.19 11.42 7.33
N HIS A 6 -4.07 10.75 7.09
CA HIS A 6 -3.52 10.64 5.75
C HIS A 6 -4.65 10.15 4.82
N ASN A 7 -4.91 10.83 3.70
CA ASN A 7 -6.09 10.54 2.87
C ASN A 7 -6.18 9.06 2.48
N GLY A 8 -5.04 8.39 2.22
CA GLY A 8 -5.05 6.96 1.93
C GLY A 8 -5.40 6.04 3.11
N LEU A 9 -5.45 6.56 4.35
CA LEU A 9 -6.00 5.85 5.51
C LEU A 9 -7.53 5.91 5.59
N LYS A 10 -8.17 6.87 4.89
CA LYS A 10 -9.62 6.87 4.67
C LYS A 10 -10.00 5.84 3.60
N ASP A 11 -9.22 5.71 2.54
CA ASP A 11 -9.40 4.69 1.50
C ASP A 11 -9.30 3.26 2.09
N LEU A 12 -8.45 3.10 3.11
CA LEU A 12 -8.32 1.88 3.91
C LEU A 12 -9.61 1.45 4.63
N LEU A 13 -10.45 2.40 5.06
CA LEU A 13 -11.69 2.09 5.75
C LEU A 13 -12.76 1.51 4.81
N LEU A 14 -12.63 1.75 3.50
CA LEU A 14 -13.60 1.32 2.51
C LEU A 14 -13.30 -0.07 1.92
N LEU A 15 -12.09 -0.61 2.10
CA LEU A 15 -11.75 -1.94 1.59
C LEU A 15 -12.62 -3.06 2.16
N GLY A 16 -13.09 -2.92 3.40
CA GLY A 16 -14.05 -3.85 3.99
C GLY A 16 -15.40 -3.85 3.26
N ASP A 17 -15.80 -2.68 2.74
CA ASP A 17 -17.06 -2.51 2.00
C ASP A 17 -16.96 -3.07 0.57
N TYR A 18 -15.77 -3.00 -0.03
CA TYR A 18 -15.51 -3.51 -1.39
C TYR A 18 -15.03 -4.97 -1.44
N ALA A 19 -14.66 -5.56 -0.29
CA ALA A 19 -14.31 -6.98 -0.16
C ALA A 19 -15.06 -7.63 1.02
N PRO A 20 -16.40 -7.62 1.02
CA PRO A 20 -17.19 -8.13 2.14
C PRO A 20 -16.94 -9.63 2.36
N GLY A 21 -16.79 -10.01 3.64
CA GLY A 21 -16.55 -11.40 4.05
C GLY A 21 -15.10 -11.87 3.92
N ARG A 22 -14.18 -10.99 3.55
CA ARG A 22 -12.75 -11.30 3.44
C ARG A 22 -11.96 -10.96 4.69
N ASN A 23 -11.00 -11.81 5.03
CA ASN A 23 -10.06 -11.58 6.12
C ASN A 23 -8.81 -10.87 5.59
N ILE A 24 -8.74 -9.56 5.82
CA ILE A 24 -7.71 -8.69 5.24
C ILE A 24 -6.52 -8.53 6.19
N GLY A 25 -5.34 -8.95 5.74
CA GLY A 25 -4.05 -8.63 6.36
C GLY A 25 -3.53 -7.28 5.85
N PHE A 26 -3.02 -6.45 6.74
CA PHE A 26 -2.55 -5.10 6.41
C PHE A 26 -1.04 -4.92 6.59
N VAL A 27 -0.37 -4.36 5.58
CA VAL A 27 1.03 -3.94 5.66
C VAL A 27 1.23 -2.53 5.11
N SER A 28 2.01 -1.71 5.81
CA SER A 28 2.36 -0.35 5.40
C SER A 28 3.80 0.01 5.78
N LEU A 29 4.27 1.18 5.33
CA LEU A 29 5.57 1.74 5.73
C LEU A 29 5.72 1.99 7.23
N GLU A 30 4.62 1.95 8.00
CA GLU A 30 4.67 2.00 9.46
C GLU A 30 5.11 0.68 10.09
N THR A 31 5.27 -0.39 9.28
CA THR A 31 5.82 -1.67 9.74
C THR A 31 7.15 -1.43 10.46
N PRO A 32 7.26 -1.83 11.74
CA PRO A 32 8.44 -1.53 12.54
C PRO A 32 9.67 -2.21 11.97
N LEU A 33 10.77 -1.46 11.89
CA LEU A 33 12.07 -2.01 11.57
C LEU A 33 12.63 -2.77 12.77
N PRO A 34 13.25 -3.94 12.55
CA PRO A 34 14.06 -4.61 13.58
C PRO A 34 15.07 -3.65 14.20
N GLN A 35 15.27 -3.73 15.51
CA GLN A 35 16.09 -2.76 16.25
C GLN A 35 17.54 -2.68 15.72
N GLY A 36 18.11 -3.81 15.28
CA GLY A 36 19.43 -3.86 14.66
C GLY A 36 19.53 -3.03 13.37
N LEU A 37 18.58 -3.20 12.45
CA LEU A 37 18.50 -2.42 11.21
C LEU A 37 18.23 -0.93 11.49
N LYS A 38 17.40 -0.63 12.49
CA LYS A 38 17.18 0.76 12.93
C LYS A 38 18.49 1.41 13.38
N LYS A 39 19.27 0.74 14.25
CA LYS A 39 20.57 1.24 14.71
C LYS A 39 21.56 1.44 13.56
N PHE A 40 21.67 0.45 12.66
CA PHE A 40 22.54 0.53 11.48
C PHE A 40 22.20 1.72 10.56
N THR A 41 20.92 1.93 10.26
CA THR A 41 20.53 3.07 9.41
C THR A 41 20.69 4.43 10.11
N GLN A 42 20.74 4.47 11.45
CA GLN A 42 20.96 5.68 12.23
C GLN A 42 22.45 6.04 12.34
N SER A 43 23.37 5.08 12.16
CA SER A 43 24.81 5.35 12.11
C SER A 43 25.29 5.92 10.76
N MET A 44 24.41 5.94 9.74
CA MET A 44 24.67 6.53 8.44
C MET A 44 24.34 8.04 8.42
N ASN A 45 24.82 8.77 7.40
CA ASN A 45 24.35 10.13 7.13
C ASN A 45 22.81 10.15 7.04
N TYR A 46 22.17 11.20 7.59
CA TYR A 46 20.71 11.30 7.70
C TYR A 46 19.96 10.99 6.40
N GLN A 47 20.39 11.53 5.25
CA GLN A 47 19.71 11.34 3.97
C GLN A 47 19.80 9.89 3.50
N VAL A 48 21.00 9.30 3.56
CA VAL A 48 21.25 7.90 3.21
C VAL A 48 20.48 6.97 4.15
N GLY A 49 20.58 7.22 5.46
CA GLY A 49 19.87 6.46 6.48
C GLY A 49 18.36 6.51 6.32
N LEU A 50 17.80 7.66 5.89
CA LEU A 50 16.37 7.78 5.63
C LEU A 50 15.92 6.92 4.44
N GLN A 51 16.68 6.93 3.34
CA GLN A 51 16.36 6.10 2.18
C GLN A 51 16.45 4.60 2.51
N LEU A 52 17.53 4.19 3.18
CA LEU A 52 17.71 2.81 3.64
C LEU A 52 16.56 2.38 4.56
N ARG A 53 16.13 3.23 5.51
CA ARG A 53 14.98 2.90 6.37
C ARG A 53 13.70 2.68 5.56
N ARG A 54 13.46 3.50 4.53
CA ARG A 54 12.28 3.32 3.67
C ARG A 54 12.37 2.02 2.90
N GLU A 55 13.52 1.69 2.32
CA GLU A 55 13.75 0.41 1.63
C GLU A 55 13.55 -0.78 2.58
N TYR A 56 14.22 -0.79 3.74
CA TYR A 56 14.07 -1.88 4.71
C TYR A 56 12.65 -2.02 5.25
N ARG A 57 11.86 -0.95 5.32
CA ARG A 57 10.44 -1.04 5.69
C ARG A 57 9.63 -1.78 4.63
N HIS A 58 9.93 -1.61 3.34
CA HIS A 58 9.29 -2.39 2.28
C HIS A 58 9.67 -3.87 2.38
N ILE A 59 10.93 -4.18 2.72
CA ILE A 59 11.35 -5.55 3.00
C ILE A 59 10.57 -6.12 4.20
N ALA A 60 10.46 -5.34 5.29
CA ALA A 60 9.72 -5.74 6.48
C ALA A 60 8.21 -5.94 6.20
N MET A 61 7.62 -5.15 5.32
CA MET A 61 6.25 -5.34 4.84
C MET A 61 6.11 -6.70 4.14
N GLY A 62 7.01 -7.01 3.21
CA GLY A 62 7.00 -8.29 2.49
C GLY A 62 7.20 -9.48 3.41
N THR A 63 8.14 -9.42 4.35
CA THR A 63 8.38 -10.51 5.31
C THR A 63 7.22 -10.69 6.29
N ARG A 64 6.60 -9.60 6.76
CA ARG A 64 5.39 -9.65 7.58
C ARG A 64 4.23 -10.26 6.80
N ALA A 65 4.09 -9.94 5.52
CA ALA A 65 3.05 -10.52 4.67
C ALA A 65 3.15 -12.06 4.60
N LEU A 66 4.37 -12.60 4.55
CA LEU A 66 4.62 -14.05 4.57
C LEU A 66 4.21 -14.73 5.89
N GLN A 67 4.08 -13.97 6.98
CA GLN A 67 3.74 -14.48 8.31
C GLN A 67 2.25 -14.42 8.61
N PHE A 68 1.43 -13.91 7.69
CA PHE A 68 -0.02 -13.87 7.92
C PHE A 68 -0.59 -15.29 8.03
N PRO A 69 -1.54 -15.50 8.95
CA PRO A 69 -2.14 -16.81 9.14
C PRO A 69 -2.96 -17.23 7.91
N LYS A 70 -3.28 -18.52 7.81
CA LYS A 70 -3.98 -19.09 6.65
C LYS A 70 -5.39 -18.53 6.46
N GLU A 71 -6.02 -18.08 7.54
CA GLU A 71 -7.34 -17.47 7.56
C GLU A 71 -7.38 -16.09 6.88
N VAL A 72 -6.23 -15.40 6.70
CA VAL A 72 -6.13 -14.19 5.88
C VAL A 72 -6.19 -14.59 4.41
N ASP A 73 -7.19 -14.14 3.69
CA ASP A 73 -7.39 -14.41 2.26
C ASP A 73 -6.89 -13.27 1.36
N THR A 74 -6.78 -12.05 1.91
CA THR A 74 -6.45 -10.84 1.17
C THR A 74 -5.37 -10.07 1.91
N ILE A 75 -4.38 -9.54 1.20
CA ILE A 75 -3.32 -8.70 1.74
C ILE A 75 -3.43 -7.33 1.10
N PHE A 76 -3.65 -6.30 1.92
CA PHE A 76 -3.61 -4.92 1.48
C PHE A 76 -2.27 -4.28 1.81
N VAL A 77 -1.65 -3.71 0.79
CA VAL A 77 -0.32 -3.08 0.84
C VAL A 77 -0.49 -1.58 0.61
N PHE A 78 -0.12 -0.79 1.62
CA PHE A 78 -0.23 0.66 1.58
C PHE A 78 1.13 1.36 1.60
N GLU A 79 1.20 2.55 1.02
CA GLU A 79 2.39 3.42 1.03
C GLU A 79 3.64 2.78 0.43
N LEU A 80 3.55 2.25 -0.79
CA LEU A 80 4.72 1.70 -1.49
C LEU A 80 5.37 2.70 -2.45
N TYR A 81 6.70 2.61 -2.59
CA TYR A 81 7.48 3.40 -3.53
C TYR A 81 8.05 2.53 -4.65
N ASN A 82 7.90 2.99 -5.90
CA ASN A 82 8.34 2.25 -7.08
C ASN A 82 9.80 1.77 -7.01
N GLN A 83 10.70 2.63 -6.52
CA GLN A 83 12.12 2.30 -6.47
C GLN A 83 12.49 1.17 -5.48
N HIS A 84 11.57 0.74 -4.61
CA HIS A 84 11.79 -0.37 -3.66
C HIS A 84 11.06 -1.67 -4.07
N LEU A 85 10.44 -1.69 -5.25
CA LEU A 85 9.61 -2.82 -5.68
C LEU A 85 10.40 -4.07 -6.06
N SER A 86 11.68 -3.93 -6.39
CA SER A 86 12.55 -5.05 -6.76
C SER A 86 12.61 -6.15 -5.69
N ILE A 87 12.48 -5.78 -4.40
CA ILE A 87 12.52 -6.74 -3.28
C ILE A 87 11.12 -7.06 -2.76
N LEU A 88 10.22 -6.06 -2.70
CA LEU A 88 8.88 -6.26 -2.16
C LEU A 88 8.01 -7.17 -3.06
N LEU A 89 8.01 -6.97 -4.37
CA LEU A 89 7.12 -7.70 -5.28
C LEU A 89 7.34 -9.21 -5.31
N PRO A 90 8.58 -9.73 -5.34
CA PRO A 90 8.81 -11.18 -5.20
C PRO A 90 8.13 -11.78 -3.96
N LEU A 91 8.21 -11.09 -2.81
CA LEU A 91 7.62 -11.56 -1.55
C LEU A 91 6.09 -11.54 -1.59
N LEU A 92 5.51 -10.50 -2.18
CA LEU A 92 4.06 -10.42 -2.38
C LEU A 92 3.56 -11.44 -3.42
N ALA A 93 4.33 -11.70 -4.48
CA ALA A 93 4.00 -12.70 -5.48
C ALA A 93 3.96 -14.11 -4.90
N LEU A 94 4.84 -14.43 -3.93
CA LEU A 94 4.76 -15.69 -3.19
C LEU A 94 3.43 -15.84 -2.45
N GLN A 95 2.88 -14.76 -1.88
CA GLN A 95 1.54 -14.78 -1.27
C GLN A 95 0.44 -14.97 -2.33
N ALA A 96 0.56 -14.32 -3.48
CA ALA A 96 -0.36 -14.51 -4.60
C ALA A 96 -0.39 -15.97 -5.11
N LEU A 97 0.77 -16.62 -5.17
CA LEU A 97 0.91 -18.04 -5.52
C LEU A 97 0.30 -18.99 -4.48
N GLN A 98 0.22 -18.56 -3.22
CA GLN A 98 -0.46 -19.30 -2.16
C GLN A 98 -1.99 -19.13 -2.20
N GLY A 99 -2.51 -18.45 -3.24
CA GLY A 99 -3.95 -18.24 -3.44
C GLY A 99 -4.51 -17.02 -2.72
N LYS A 100 -3.67 -16.22 -2.04
CA LYS A 100 -4.11 -14.96 -1.42
C LYS A 100 -4.27 -13.89 -2.48
N GLU A 101 -5.28 -13.04 -2.34
CA GLU A 101 -5.37 -11.82 -3.15
C GLU A 101 -4.45 -10.75 -2.55
N VAL A 102 -3.70 -10.03 -3.38
CA VAL A 102 -2.81 -8.96 -2.96
C VAL A 102 -3.23 -7.68 -3.64
N LEU A 103 -3.63 -6.70 -2.83
CA LEU A 103 -4.12 -5.40 -3.25
C LEU A 103 -3.08 -4.32 -2.94
N ILE A 104 -2.54 -3.70 -3.97
CA ILE A 104 -1.46 -2.71 -3.89
C ILE A 104 -2.05 -1.31 -4.06
N SER A 105 -1.97 -0.45 -3.05
CA SER A 105 -2.36 0.95 -3.19
C SER A 105 -1.21 1.79 -3.74
N LEU A 106 -1.40 2.33 -4.93
CA LEU A 106 -0.49 3.30 -5.52
C LEU A 106 -0.95 4.72 -5.23
N HIS A 107 -0.06 5.55 -4.70
CA HIS A 107 -0.35 6.96 -4.40
C HIS A 107 0.60 7.87 -5.18
N GLY A 108 0.16 8.36 -6.34
CA GLY A 108 0.98 9.19 -7.23
C GLY A 108 2.14 8.46 -7.93
N ASN A 109 2.24 7.14 -7.77
CA ASN A 109 3.36 6.33 -8.26
C ASN A 109 3.54 6.41 -9.79
N GLN A 110 2.44 6.49 -10.56
CA GLN A 110 2.50 6.64 -12.02
C GLN A 110 3.02 8.02 -12.42
N GLN A 111 2.54 9.09 -11.77
CA GLN A 111 3.04 10.46 -11.98
C GLN A 111 4.53 10.59 -11.61
N PHE A 112 4.94 9.97 -10.50
CA PHE A 112 6.35 9.99 -10.09
C PHE A 112 7.27 9.21 -11.05
N ALA A 113 6.75 8.19 -11.75
CA ALA A 113 7.52 7.47 -12.77
C ALA A 113 7.84 8.37 -13.98
N MET A 114 6.95 9.30 -14.33
CA MET A 114 7.16 10.24 -15.44
C MET A 114 8.36 11.18 -15.22
N SER A 115 8.70 11.45 -13.96
CA SER A 115 9.75 12.41 -13.58
C SER A 115 11.06 11.76 -13.13
N SER A 116 11.14 10.43 -13.06
CA SER A 116 12.30 9.74 -12.48
C SER A 116 12.55 8.37 -13.09
N ARG A 117 13.75 8.19 -13.67
CA ARG A 117 14.17 6.93 -14.30
C ARG A 117 14.09 5.73 -13.36
N ILE A 118 14.55 5.86 -12.11
CA ILE A 118 14.52 4.76 -11.14
C ILE A 118 13.08 4.39 -10.75
N LYS A 119 12.19 5.38 -10.61
CA LYS A 119 10.77 5.14 -10.33
C LYS A 119 10.04 4.57 -11.53
N ASN A 120 10.45 4.92 -12.75
CA ASN A 120 9.93 4.31 -13.97
C ASN A 120 10.32 2.84 -14.09
N LEU A 121 11.58 2.50 -13.82
CA LEU A 121 12.02 1.09 -13.76
C LEU A 121 11.22 0.29 -12.74
N GLY A 122 10.96 0.87 -11.56
CA GLY A 122 10.08 0.26 -10.57
C GLY A 122 8.65 0.06 -11.07
N LEU A 123 8.07 1.03 -11.79
CA LEU A 123 6.73 0.90 -12.37
C LEU A 123 6.68 -0.16 -13.48
N MET A 124 7.69 -0.22 -14.35
CA MET A 124 7.82 -1.27 -15.35
C MET A 124 7.90 -2.65 -14.70
N TYR A 125 8.65 -2.76 -13.61
CA TYR A 125 8.76 -4.00 -12.83
C TYR A 125 7.42 -4.40 -12.22
N LEU A 126 6.68 -3.46 -11.64
CA LEU A 126 5.31 -3.68 -11.16
C LEU A 126 4.39 -4.20 -12.27
N ARG A 127 4.37 -3.53 -13.42
CA ARG A 127 3.54 -3.91 -14.56
C ARG A 127 3.81 -5.34 -15.02
N THR A 128 5.07 -5.76 -15.05
CA THR A 128 5.42 -7.16 -15.35
C THR A 128 4.78 -8.13 -14.37
N TYR A 129 4.86 -7.86 -13.07
CA TYR A 129 4.24 -8.72 -12.04
C TYR A 129 2.72 -8.76 -12.15
N LEU A 130 2.08 -7.61 -12.38
CA LEU A 130 0.63 -7.54 -12.55
C LEU A 130 0.12 -8.38 -13.73
N ASN A 131 0.91 -8.46 -14.82
CA ASN A 131 0.59 -9.33 -15.95
C ASN A 131 0.82 -10.83 -15.66
N LEU A 132 1.75 -11.16 -14.77
CA LEU A 132 2.10 -12.55 -14.44
C LEU A 132 1.18 -13.15 -13.37
N PHE A 133 0.75 -12.35 -12.39
CA PHE A 133 0.04 -12.83 -11.21
C PHE A 133 -1.38 -12.27 -11.16
N LYS A 134 -2.38 -13.10 -11.52
CA LYS A 134 -3.80 -12.68 -11.56
C LYS A 134 -4.36 -12.21 -10.22
N ASN A 135 -3.85 -12.74 -9.12
CA ASN A 135 -4.24 -12.38 -7.74
C ASN A 135 -3.50 -11.14 -7.22
N LEU A 136 -2.57 -10.56 -8.01
CA LEU A 136 -1.93 -9.31 -7.69
C LEU A 136 -2.67 -8.19 -8.41
N LYS A 137 -3.29 -7.28 -7.66
CA LYS A 137 -4.04 -6.15 -8.19
C LYS A 137 -3.51 -4.84 -7.64
N VAL A 138 -3.71 -3.77 -8.38
CA VAL A 138 -3.53 -2.40 -7.92
C VAL A 138 -4.88 -1.79 -7.62
N VAL A 139 -5.02 -1.19 -6.44
CA VAL A 139 -6.19 -0.39 -6.12
C VAL A 139 -6.05 0.98 -6.77
N THR A 140 -7.00 1.30 -7.63
CA THR A 140 -7.13 2.61 -8.27
C THR A 140 -8.41 3.29 -7.79
N LEU A 141 -8.31 4.59 -7.52
CA LEU A 141 -9.49 5.44 -7.33
C LEU A 141 -9.92 5.92 -8.72
N GLU A 142 -11.22 5.87 -9.03
CA GLU A 142 -11.85 6.03 -10.36
C GLU A 142 -11.40 7.22 -11.27
N LEU A 143 -10.54 8.13 -10.82
CA LEU A 143 -10.36 9.44 -11.45
C LEU A 143 -9.12 9.64 -12.35
N ASP A 144 -8.11 8.77 -12.38
CA ASP A 144 -6.78 9.20 -12.87
C ASP A 144 -6.30 8.69 -14.25
N ASP A 145 -6.97 7.73 -14.91
CA ASP A 145 -6.37 7.10 -16.11
C ASP A 145 -6.35 7.98 -17.37
N SER A 146 -7.25 8.96 -17.47
CA SER A 146 -7.31 9.86 -18.64
C SER A 146 -6.11 10.82 -18.73
N VAL A 147 -5.49 11.14 -17.59
CA VAL A 147 -4.39 12.11 -17.47
C VAL A 147 -3.01 11.46 -17.53
N ILE A 148 -2.92 10.15 -17.27
CA ILE A 148 -1.67 9.39 -17.33
C ILE A 148 -1.38 8.95 -18.77
N PRO A 149 -0.19 9.24 -19.33
CA PRO A 149 0.18 8.75 -20.66
C PRO A 149 0.25 7.23 -20.71
N GLU A 150 -0.09 6.63 -21.85
CA GLU A 150 -0.19 5.18 -22.04
C GLU A 150 1.05 4.40 -21.56
N ALA A 151 2.25 4.94 -21.78
CA ALA A 151 3.51 4.34 -21.34
C ALA A 151 3.59 4.10 -19.81
N TYR A 152 2.82 4.85 -19.02
CA TYR A 152 2.79 4.80 -17.56
C TYR A 152 1.48 4.22 -17.00
N ARG A 153 0.56 3.77 -17.87
CA ARG A 153 -0.69 3.13 -17.45
C ARG A 153 -0.43 1.69 -16.98
N LEU A 154 -1.26 1.25 -16.05
CA LEU A 154 -1.27 -0.13 -15.56
C LEU A 154 -2.16 -1.00 -16.45
N PRO A 155 -1.96 -2.33 -16.44
CA PRO A 155 -2.84 -3.24 -17.17
C PRO A 155 -4.29 -3.17 -16.63
N PRO A 156 -5.32 -2.99 -17.48
CA PRO A 156 -6.70 -2.84 -17.02
C PRO A 156 -7.21 -3.99 -16.15
N ASP A 157 -6.91 -5.23 -16.54
CA ASP A 157 -7.34 -6.44 -15.82
C ASP A 157 -6.68 -6.59 -14.44
N SER A 158 -5.65 -5.79 -14.15
CA SER A 158 -4.95 -5.79 -12.87
C SER A 158 -5.41 -4.68 -11.92
N MET A 159 -6.40 -3.89 -12.34
CA MET A 159 -6.94 -2.81 -11.52
C MET A 159 -8.13 -3.30 -10.70
N PHE A 160 -8.08 -3.04 -9.40
CA PHE A 160 -9.20 -3.14 -8.48
C PHE A 160 -9.73 -1.73 -8.29
N VAL A 161 -10.75 -1.39 -9.07
CA VAL A 161 -11.31 -0.04 -9.06
C VAL A 161 -12.19 0.10 -7.82
N ILE A 162 -11.76 0.99 -6.92
CA ILE A 162 -12.61 1.46 -5.84
C ILE A 162 -13.28 2.73 -6.38
N PRO A 163 -14.62 2.74 -6.53
CA PRO A 163 -15.30 3.97 -6.85
C PRO A 163 -14.94 4.98 -5.77
N HIS A 164 -14.38 6.12 -6.20
CA HIS A 164 -14.07 7.18 -5.26
C HIS A 164 -15.41 7.51 -4.62
N PRO A 165 -15.57 7.40 -3.28
CA PRO A 165 -16.82 7.82 -2.71
C PRO A 165 -16.97 9.29 -3.09
N ILE A 166 -18.11 9.65 -3.68
CA ILE A 166 -18.61 11.03 -3.64
C ILE A 166 -18.97 11.28 -2.17
N MET A 167 -17.99 11.26 -1.28
CA MET A 167 -18.15 11.62 0.11
C MET A 167 -17.15 12.73 0.37
N SER A 168 -17.60 13.93 0.03
CA SER A 168 -17.18 15.17 0.67
C SER A 168 -17.33 15.12 2.21
N GLU A 169 -17.97 14.09 2.78
CA GLU A 169 -18.43 14.06 4.16
C GLU A 169 -18.24 12.68 4.83
N VAL A 170 -17.00 12.21 4.98
CA VAL A 170 -16.68 11.34 6.13
C VAL A 170 -15.92 12.19 7.13
N GLU A 171 -16.67 12.95 7.92
CA GLU A 171 -16.19 13.54 9.16
C GLU A 171 -16.27 12.48 10.27
N PRO A 172 -15.16 12.17 10.97
CA PRO A 172 -15.29 11.41 12.21
C PRO A 172 -16.17 12.23 13.17
N LYS A 173 -17.25 11.64 13.71
CA LYS A 173 -18.11 12.25 14.75
C LYS A 173 -17.37 12.37 16.10
N LEU A 174 -16.19 12.98 16.09
CA LEU A 174 -15.38 13.27 17.27
C LEU A 174 -15.49 14.75 17.55
N LYS A 175 -15.81 15.11 18.79
CA LYS A 175 -15.74 16.51 19.20
C LYS A 175 -14.27 16.97 19.19
N PRO A 176 -13.99 18.28 18.98
CA PRO A 176 -12.62 18.80 19.10
C PRO A 176 -11.98 18.38 20.42
N GLY A 177 -10.89 17.60 20.35
CA GLY A 177 -10.14 17.09 21.51
C GLY A 177 -10.45 15.64 21.91
N GLU A 178 -11.48 15.02 21.33
CA GLU A 178 -11.85 13.64 21.61
C GLU A 178 -10.94 12.67 20.83
N ARG A 179 -10.36 11.68 21.52
CA ARG A 179 -9.53 10.62 20.91
C ARG A 179 -10.27 9.30 20.94
N ILE A 180 -10.11 8.50 19.89
CA ILE A 180 -10.57 7.11 19.90
C ILE A 180 -9.70 6.32 20.90
N PRO A 181 -10.29 5.70 21.93
CA PRO A 181 -9.54 4.86 22.88
C PRO A 181 -8.85 3.71 22.14
N ALA A 182 -7.62 3.37 22.56
CA ALA A 182 -6.81 2.34 21.89
C ALA A 182 -7.46 0.95 21.89
N ASP A 183 -8.41 0.71 22.79
CA ASP A 183 -9.16 -0.53 22.98
C ASP A 183 -10.54 -0.53 22.31
N ARG A 184 -10.96 0.59 21.71
CA ARG A 184 -12.30 0.69 21.11
C ARG A 184 -12.35 -0.03 19.76
N ARG A 185 -13.05 -1.16 19.72
CA ARG A 185 -13.39 -1.85 18.47
C ARG A 185 -14.41 -1.01 17.69
N ILE A 186 -14.01 -0.50 16.53
CA ILE A 186 -14.90 0.20 15.61
C ILE A 186 -15.71 -0.86 14.86
N LYS A 187 -17.03 -0.85 15.01
CA LYS A 187 -17.94 -1.64 14.19
C LYS A 187 -18.26 -0.80 12.95
N ILE A 188 -17.76 -1.23 11.80
CA ILE A 188 -17.99 -0.59 10.51
C ILE A 188 -19.23 -1.23 9.89
N GLY A 189 -20.14 -0.40 9.40
CA GLY A 189 -21.37 -0.78 8.69
C GLY A 189 -21.86 0.41 7.90
#